data_AF-A0ABD1DQB0-F1
#
_entry.id   AF-A0ABD1DQB0-F1
#
_cell.length_a   1.000
_cell.length_b   1.000
_cell.length_c   1.000
_cell.angle_alpha   90.00
_cell.angle_beta   90.00
_cell.angle_gamma   90.00
#
_symmetry.space_group_name_H-M   'P 1'
#
loop_
_entity.id
_entity.type
_entity.pdbx_description
1 polymer ?
#
loop_
_entity_poly.entity_id
_entity_poly.type
_entity_poly.pdbx_seq_one_letter_code
_entity_poly.pdbx_strand_id
1 'polypeptide(L)'
;MASACDYCAKQVKDEEPFVKCMGFCEGVVHMRCTKTGSLKMNTSLLKIINECFNMFWMCDECSKLMKVARFRTVMESVGDAVDHMQDEQDRKNSELRDLITENGKQLLLLSKRVSSLTPTANKLGTPRNKPTPKRTRDSNPVPSKPLVFGTNEVASASVTCIPPEENLFRLYVTRFANHTTATQVEGLVKNAIGQNELVQVTALVKKGVDPLTLPNLAWQLRL
;
A
#
# COMPACT_ATOMS: atom_id res chain seq x y z
N MET A 1 -18.78 -5.12 11.38
CA MET A 1 -17.88 -5.72 12.40
C MET A 1 -17.33 -4.56 13.21
N ALA A 2 -17.48 -4.56 14.52
CA ALA A 2 -16.91 -3.47 15.32
C ALA A 2 -15.44 -3.76 15.57
N SER A 3 -14.56 -2.93 15.01
CA SER A 3 -13.13 -2.99 15.27
C SER A 3 -12.81 -2.32 16.61
N ALA A 4 -11.87 -2.88 17.36
CA ALA A 4 -11.34 -2.23 18.55
C ALA A 4 -10.17 -1.33 18.16
N CYS A 5 -9.97 -0.25 18.92
CA CYS A 5 -8.84 0.63 18.74
C CYS A 5 -7.59 -0.02 19.34
N ASP A 6 -6.55 -0.21 18.54
CA ASP A 6 -5.33 -0.92 18.99
C ASP A 6 -4.55 -0.17 20.08
N TYR A 7 -4.79 1.13 20.23
CA TYR A 7 -4.07 1.97 21.20
C TYR A 7 -4.79 2.08 22.55
N CYS A 8 -6.13 2.06 22.55
CA CYS A 8 -6.90 2.20 23.80
C CYS A 8 -7.77 0.97 24.14
N ALA A 9 -7.75 -0.06 23.29
CA ALA A 9 -8.54 -1.28 23.38
C ALA A 9 -10.07 -1.07 23.46
N LYS A 10 -10.56 0.15 23.24
CA LYS A 10 -12.01 0.45 23.20
C LYS A 10 -12.56 0.24 21.81
N GLN A 11 -13.83 -0.13 21.74
CA GLN A 11 -14.56 -0.26 20.48
C GLN A 11 -14.55 1.07 19.71
N VAL A 12 -14.25 0.99 18.41
CA VAL A 12 -14.42 2.10 17.47
C VAL A 12 -15.85 2.06 16.97
N LYS A 13 -16.60 3.13 17.23
CA LYS A 13 -17.96 3.31 16.70
C LYS A 13 -17.88 3.95 15.32
N ASP A 14 -18.83 3.64 14.45
CA ASP A 14 -18.89 4.19 13.09
C ASP A 14 -18.98 5.73 13.06
N GLU A 15 -19.52 6.33 14.13
CA GLU A 15 -19.64 7.78 14.30
C GLU A 15 -18.35 8.45 14.80
N GLU A 16 -17.41 7.69 15.37
CA GLU A 16 -16.15 8.24 15.87
C GLU A 16 -15.08 8.25 14.76
N PRO A 17 -14.36 9.36 14.56
CA PRO A 17 -13.33 9.42 13.52
C PRO A 17 -12.15 8.49 13.87
N PHE A 18 -11.84 7.59 12.94
CA PHE A 18 -10.77 6.62 13.06
C PHE A 18 -9.90 6.59 11.81
N VAL A 19 -8.70 6.04 11.94
CA VAL A 19 -7.80 5.75 10.83
C VAL A 19 -7.41 4.28 10.86
N LYS A 20 -7.39 3.65 9.69
CA LYS A 20 -6.88 2.29 9.51
C LYS A 20 -5.43 2.36 9.05
N CYS A 21 -4.57 1.57 9.68
CA CYS A 21 -3.19 1.40 9.25
C CYS A 21 -3.17 0.76 7.86
N MET A 22 -2.53 1.43 6.90
CA MET A 22 -2.33 0.93 5.54
C MET A 22 -0.99 0.19 5.40
N GLY A 23 -0.33 -0.10 6.53
CA GLY A 23 0.80 -1.03 6.60
C GLY A 23 0.34 -2.47 6.81
N PHE A 24 1.14 -3.26 7.52
CA PHE A 24 0.94 -4.70 7.66
C PHE A 24 -0.11 -5.12 8.66
N CYS A 25 -0.29 -4.35 9.74
CA CYS A 25 -1.14 -4.78 10.84
C CYS A 25 -2.63 -4.57 10.56
N GLU A 26 -2.98 -3.77 9.54
CA GLU A 26 -4.37 -3.34 9.25
C GLU A 26 -5.13 -2.75 10.45
N GLY A 27 -4.37 -2.34 11.46
CA GLY A 27 -4.88 -1.92 12.75
C GLY A 27 -5.78 -0.70 12.69
N VAL A 28 -6.80 -0.66 13.53
CA VAL A 28 -7.74 0.48 13.58
C VAL A 28 -7.41 1.30 14.82
N VAL A 29 -7.30 2.62 14.65
CA VAL A 29 -6.96 3.53 15.75
C VAL A 29 -7.91 4.73 15.72
N HIS A 30 -8.50 5.07 16.85
CA HIS A 30 -9.22 6.35 16.97
C HIS A 30 -8.27 7.49 16.63
N MET A 31 -8.72 8.51 15.91
CA MET A 31 -7.85 9.65 15.59
C MET A 31 -7.23 10.30 16.84
N ARG A 32 -8.02 10.43 17.91
CA ARG A 32 -7.55 10.93 19.23
C ARG A 32 -6.46 10.06 19.89
N CYS A 33 -6.39 8.79 19.52
CA CYS A 33 -5.44 7.83 20.08
C CYS A 33 -4.14 7.77 19.29
N THR A 34 -4.06 8.38 18.10
CA THR A 34 -2.81 8.47 17.35
C THR A 34 -1.78 9.30 18.14
N LYS A 35 -0.69 8.65 18.57
CA LYS A 35 0.41 9.28 19.32
C LYS A 35 1.65 9.46 18.45
N THR A 36 1.50 10.01 17.26
CA THR A 36 2.61 10.18 16.32
C THR A 36 3.31 11.54 16.49
N GLY A 37 4.18 11.70 17.50
CA GLY A 37 5.05 12.89 17.61
C GLY A 37 4.33 14.25 17.47
N SER A 38 5.01 15.26 16.89
CA SER A 38 4.50 16.65 16.75
C SER A 38 3.24 16.81 15.88
N LEU A 39 2.78 15.77 15.16
CA LEU A 39 1.56 15.82 14.36
C LEU A 39 0.51 14.84 14.88
N LYS A 40 -0.47 15.37 15.62
CA LYS A 40 -1.71 14.66 15.90
C LYS A 40 -2.52 14.50 14.61
N MET A 41 -3.04 13.29 14.38
CA MET A 41 -3.97 13.07 13.27
C MET A 41 -5.17 14.00 13.42
N ASN A 42 -5.44 14.79 12.39
CA ASN A 42 -6.59 15.69 12.32
C ASN A 42 -7.43 15.37 11.09
N THR A 43 -8.64 15.92 11.03
CA THR A 43 -9.63 15.56 10.00
C THR A 43 -9.15 15.97 8.62
N SER A 44 -8.41 17.08 8.52
CA SER A 44 -7.83 17.54 7.26
C SER A 44 -6.78 16.57 6.72
N LEU A 45 -5.87 16.10 7.58
CA LEU A 45 -4.85 15.12 7.20
C LEU A 45 -5.48 13.79 6.80
N LEU A 46 -6.47 13.30 7.56
CA LEU A 46 -7.20 12.08 7.21
C LEU A 46 -7.90 12.20 5.85
N LYS A 47 -8.48 13.37 5.55
CA LYS A 47 -9.09 13.64 4.25
C LYS A 47 -8.06 13.56 3.13
N ILE A 48 -6.89 14.17 3.29
CA ILE A 48 -5.81 14.11 2.28
C ILE A 48 -5.33 12.66 2.11
N ILE A 49 -5.16 11.90 3.19
CA ILE A 49 -4.78 10.46 3.12
C ILE A 49 -5.80 9.67 2.29
N ASN A 50 -7.10 9.95 2.47
CA ASN A 50 -8.15 9.23 1.75
C ASN A 50 -8.32 9.68 0.30
N GLU A 51 -7.99 10.93 -0.02
CA GLU A 51 -8.12 11.50 -1.38
C GLU A 51 -6.87 11.28 -2.25
N CYS A 52 -5.68 11.23 -1.63
CA CYS A 52 -4.41 11.04 -2.34
C CYS A 52 -4.04 9.55 -2.41
N PHE A 53 -4.17 8.95 -3.60
CA PHE A 53 -3.86 7.54 -3.84
C PHE A 53 -2.41 7.13 -3.55
N ASN A 54 -1.49 8.09 -3.52
CA ASN A 54 -0.06 7.89 -3.29
C ASN A 54 0.38 8.18 -1.85
N MET A 55 -0.56 8.51 -0.96
CA MET A 55 -0.24 8.84 0.43
C MET A 55 -0.89 7.84 1.38
N PHE A 56 -0.07 7.19 2.20
CA PHE A 56 -0.52 6.14 3.11
C PHE A 56 -0.19 6.51 4.55
N TRP A 57 -1.13 6.26 5.46
CA TRP A 57 -0.87 6.34 6.88
C TRP A 57 -0.47 4.98 7.43
N MET A 58 0.60 4.96 8.23
CA MET A 58 1.08 3.77 8.94
C MET A 58 1.19 4.08 10.43
N CYS A 59 0.83 3.11 11.28
CA CYS A 59 1.08 3.21 12.70
C CYS A 59 2.60 3.18 13.00
N ASP A 60 2.98 3.60 14.21
CA ASP A 60 4.40 3.71 14.60
C ASP A 60 5.16 2.40 14.44
N GLU A 61 4.53 1.27 14.79
CA GLU A 61 5.17 -0.05 14.72
C GLU A 61 5.37 -0.51 13.26
N CYS A 62 4.39 -0.30 12.38
CA CYS A 62 4.55 -0.58 10.95
C CYS A 62 5.61 0.35 10.32
N SER A 63 5.64 1.63 10.72
CA SER A 63 6.65 2.57 10.24
C SER A 63 8.07 2.17 10.68
N LYS A 64 8.24 1.73 11.93
CA LYS A 64 9.52 1.19 12.43
C LYS A 64 9.94 -0.05 11.65
N LEU A 65 9.00 -0.96 11.38
CA LEU A 65 9.29 -2.19 10.64
C LEU A 65 9.78 -1.88 9.22
N MET A 66 9.17 -0.91 8.53
CA MET A 66 9.61 -0.46 7.20
C MET A 66 11.01 0.17 7.19
N LYS A 67 11.47 0.73 8.32
CA LYS A 67 12.83 1.26 8.44
C LYS A 67 13.89 0.15 8.57
N VAL A 68 13.49 -1.09 8.86
CA VAL A 68 14.41 -2.23 8.92
C VAL A 68 14.75 -2.68 7.50
N ALA A 69 16.01 -2.50 7.09
CA ALA A 69 16.47 -2.77 5.71
C ALA A 69 16.14 -4.19 5.22
N ARG A 70 16.30 -5.21 6.08
CA ARG A 70 15.98 -6.61 5.74
C ARG A 70 14.51 -6.80 5.42
N PHE A 71 13.64 -6.16 6.20
CA PHE A 71 12.20 -6.26 6.00
C PHE A 71 11.80 -5.59 4.67
N ARG A 72 12.37 -4.41 4.39
CA ARG A 72 12.18 -3.73 3.11
C ARG A 72 12.59 -4.60 1.91
N THR A 73 13.76 -5.23 1.96
CA THR A 73 14.24 -6.10 0.87
C THR A 73 13.35 -7.33 0.66
N VAL A 74 12.84 -7.93 1.75
CA VAL A 74 11.89 -9.04 1.62
C VAL A 74 10.60 -8.57 0.96
N MET A 75 10.09 -7.40 1.32
CA MET A 75 8.88 -6.83 0.71
C MET A 75 9.08 -6.49 -0.77
N GLU A 76 10.22 -5.95 -1.16
CA GLU A 76 10.59 -5.71 -2.56
C GLU A 76 10.60 -7.04 -3.34
N SER A 77 11.27 -8.07 -2.81
CA SER A 77 11.32 -9.39 -3.45
C SER A 77 9.96 -10.08 -3.55
N VAL A 78 9.07 -9.89 -2.58
CA VAL A 78 7.70 -10.41 -2.65
C VAL A 78 6.89 -9.63 -3.69
N GLY A 79 7.09 -8.31 -3.79
CA GLY A 79 6.51 -7.49 -4.85
C GLY A 79 6.88 -8.01 -6.24
N ASP A 80 8.17 -8.21 -6.49
CA ASP A 80 8.66 -8.76 -7.77
C ASP A 80 8.04 -10.13 -8.09
N ALA A 81 7.89 -10.99 -7.08
CA ALA A 81 7.27 -12.30 -7.25
C ALA A 81 5.78 -12.20 -7.57
N VAL A 82 5.05 -11.29 -6.92
CA VAL A 82 3.62 -11.05 -7.18
C VAL A 82 3.42 -10.50 -8.59
N ASP A 83 4.22 -9.52 -9.01
CA ASP A 83 4.14 -8.95 -10.35
C ASP A 83 4.40 -10.02 -11.42
N HIS A 84 5.43 -10.85 -11.22
CA HIS A 84 5.71 -11.98 -12.11
C HIS A 84 4.54 -12.98 -12.17
N MET A 85 3.91 -13.29 -11.03
CA MET A 85 2.73 -14.18 -11.01
C MET A 85 1.52 -13.56 -11.72
N GLN A 86 1.31 -12.26 -11.55
CA GLN A 86 0.23 -11.50 -12.18
C GLN A 86 0.39 -11.53 -13.70
N ASP A 87 1.60 -11.25 -14.20
CA ASP A 87 1.93 -11.30 -15.63
C ASP A 87 1.70 -12.69 -16.23
N GLU A 88 2.14 -13.75 -15.54
CA GLU A 88 1.90 -15.13 -15.97
C GLU A 88 0.41 -15.49 -15.98
N GLN A 89 -0.34 -15.01 -15.00
CA GLN A 89 -1.78 -15.23 -14.93
C GLN A 89 -2.52 -14.50 -16.05
N ASP A 90 -2.12 -13.28 -16.37
CA ASP A 90 -2.71 -12.50 -17.46
C ASP A 90 -2.37 -13.09 -18.83
N ARG A 91 -1.15 -13.61 -19.01
CA ARG A 91 -0.75 -14.37 -20.21
C ARG A 91 -1.63 -15.61 -20.39
N LYS A 92 -1.75 -16.45 -19.35
CA LYS A 92 -2.59 -17.67 -19.40
C LYS A 92 -4.07 -17.35 -19.62
N ASN A 93 -4.58 -16.28 -19.02
CA ASN A 93 -5.95 -15.83 -19.24
C ASN A 93 -6.16 -15.37 -20.69
N SER A 94 -5.17 -14.73 -21.31
CA SER A 94 -5.24 -14.39 -22.73
C SER A 94 -5.29 -15.64 -23.60
N GLU A 95 -4.40 -16.60 -23.36
CA GLU A 95 -4.37 -17.88 -24.10
C GLU A 95 -5.69 -18.65 -23.95
N LEU A 96 -6.28 -18.69 -22.75
CA LEU A 96 -7.59 -19.30 -22.51
C LEU A 96 -8.70 -18.60 -23.29
N ARG A 97 -8.71 -17.26 -23.35
CA ARG A 97 -9.70 -16.52 -24.14
C ARG A 97 -9.57 -16.84 -25.64
N ASP A 98 -8.35 -16.96 -26.14
CA ASP A 98 -8.10 -17.31 -27.53
C ASP A 98 -8.59 -18.73 -27.85
N LEU A 99 -8.29 -19.70 -26.97
CA LEU A 99 -8.77 -21.08 -27.09
C LEU A 99 -10.30 -21.18 -27.01
N ILE A 100 -10.94 -20.43 -26.11
CA ILE A 100 -12.42 -20.38 -26.02
C ILE A 100 -13.00 -19.82 -27.32
N THR A 101 -12.40 -18.76 -27.86
CA THR A 101 -12.84 -18.14 -29.12
C THR A 101 -12.71 -19.12 -30.28
N GLU A 102 -11.60 -19.85 -30.35
CA GLU A 102 -11.37 -20.83 -31.40
C GLU A 102 -12.29 -22.04 -31.29
N ASN A 103 -12.46 -22.60 -30.08
CA ASN A 103 -13.44 -23.66 -29.84
C ASN A 103 -14.86 -23.20 -30.16
N GLY A 104 -15.21 -21.95 -29.86
CA GLY A 104 -16.50 -21.34 -30.23
C GLY A 104 -16.72 -21.31 -31.75
N LYS A 105 -15.70 -20.98 -32.54
CA LYS A 105 -15.77 -21.05 -34.02
C LYS A 105 -15.95 -22.48 -34.50
N GLN A 106 -15.22 -23.45 -33.93
CA GLN A 106 -15.36 -24.86 -34.29
C GLN A 106 -16.76 -25.39 -33.96
N LEU A 107 -17.30 -25.03 -32.80
CA LEU A 107 -18.66 -25.38 -32.39
C LEU A 107 -19.72 -24.78 -33.32
N LEU A 108 -19.52 -23.54 -33.79
CA LEU A 108 -20.38 -22.91 -34.81
C LEU A 108 -20.31 -23.65 -36.15
N LEU A 109 -19.13 -24.09 -36.59
CA LEU A 109 -18.96 -24.87 -37.82
C LEU A 109 -19.63 -26.25 -37.73
N LEU A 110 -19.49 -26.92 -36.57
CA LEU A 110 -20.14 -28.21 -36.31
C LEU A 110 -21.66 -28.06 -36.20
N SER A 111 -22.15 -27.06 -35.47
CA SER A 111 -23.58 -26.73 -35.36
C SER A 111 -24.22 -26.51 -36.73
N LYS A 112 -23.56 -25.76 -37.62
CA LYS A 112 -24.03 -25.57 -39.00
C LYS A 112 -24.18 -26.87 -39.80
N ARG A 113 -23.34 -27.89 -39.55
CA ARG A 113 -23.44 -29.21 -40.20
C ARG A 113 -24.53 -30.11 -39.60
N VAL A 114 -24.85 -29.94 -38.32
CA VAL A 114 -25.87 -30.75 -37.63
C VAL A 114 -27.28 -30.18 -37.85
N SER A 115 -27.43 -28.86 -37.99
CA SER A 115 -28.71 -28.20 -38.29
C SER A 115 -29.33 -28.63 -39.64
N SER A 116 -28.56 -29.22 -40.55
CA SER A 116 -29.07 -29.81 -41.80
C SER A 116 -29.64 -31.24 -41.66
N LEU A 117 -29.61 -31.84 -40.46
CA LEU A 117 -29.96 -33.25 -40.26
C LEU A 117 -30.99 -33.53 -39.15
N THR A 118 -31.58 -32.53 -38.51
CA THR A 118 -32.58 -32.76 -37.45
C THR A 118 -34.00 -32.41 -37.90
N PRO A 119 -34.96 -33.36 -37.93
CA PRO A 119 -36.36 -33.06 -38.17
C PRO A 119 -36.95 -32.28 -36.99
N THR A 120 -37.65 -31.20 -37.30
CA THR A 120 -38.28 -30.27 -36.35
C THR A 120 -39.39 -30.97 -35.56
N ALA A 121 -39.17 -31.19 -34.27
CA ALA A 121 -40.22 -31.64 -33.36
C ALA A 121 -41.09 -30.45 -32.93
N ASN A 122 -42.37 -30.54 -33.29
CA ASN A 122 -43.40 -29.59 -32.95
C ASN A 122 -43.94 -29.86 -31.52
N LYS A 123 -44.14 -28.76 -30.78
CA LYS A 123 -45.16 -28.53 -29.73
C LYS A 123 -44.94 -28.99 -28.27
N LEU A 124 -45.32 -28.02 -27.43
CA LEU A 124 -46.15 -28.10 -26.21
C LEU A 124 -45.50 -28.40 -24.86
N GLY A 125 -45.79 -27.51 -23.90
CA GLY A 125 -45.94 -27.87 -22.49
C GLY A 125 -45.08 -27.07 -21.53
N THR A 126 -45.54 -25.88 -21.13
CA THR A 126 -45.16 -25.31 -19.83
C THR A 126 -45.83 -26.12 -18.72
N PRO A 127 -45.12 -26.38 -17.61
CA PRO A 127 -45.78 -26.30 -16.33
C PRO A 127 -45.02 -25.43 -15.33
N ARG A 128 -45.81 -24.49 -14.81
CA ARG A 128 -45.68 -23.73 -13.57
C ARG A 128 -45.40 -24.66 -12.38
N ASN A 129 -44.44 -24.34 -11.51
CA ASN A 129 -44.45 -24.82 -10.13
C ASN A 129 -43.89 -23.80 -9.12
N LYS A 130 -44.57 -23.78 -7.98
CA LYS A 130 -44.60 -22.78 -6.89
C LYS A 130 -43.33 -22.75 -6.02
N PRO A 131 -43.10 -21.67 -5.26
CA PRO A 131 -42.08 -21.61 -4.21
C PRO A 131 -42.55 -22.31 -2.93
N THR A 132 -41.62 -22.92 -2.18
CA THR A 132 -41.84 -23.47 -0.83
C THR A 132 -40.99 -22.72 0.21
N PRO A 133 -41.49 -22.46 1.44
CA PRO A 133 -40.84 -21.60 2.42
C PRO A 133 -40.04 -22.35 3.51
N LYS A 134 -39.12 -21.58 4.13
CA LYS A 134 -38.57 -21.62 5.50
C LYS A 134 -38.34 -22.99 6.19
N ARG A 135 -37.07 -23.23 6.55
CA ARG A 135 -36.70 -24.00 7.75
C ARG A 135 -35.90 -23.13 8.72
N THR A 136 -36.51 -22.87 9.87
CA THR A 136 -35.89 -22.45 11.12
C THR A 136 -35.24 -23.67 11.78
N ARG A 137 -34.06 -23.53 12.39
CA ARG A 137 -33.70 -24.35 13.56
C ARG A 137 -32.71 -23.60 14.46
N ASP A 138 -33.14 -23.50 15.70
CA ASP A 138 -32.50 -22.88 16.86
C ASP A 138 -31.53 -23.85 17.58
N SER A 139 -30.81 -23.28 18.56
CA SER A 139 -30.07 -23.92 19.67
C SER A 139 -28.64 -24.43 19.34
N ASN A 140 -27.57 -24.15 20.08
CA ASN A 140 -27.33 -23.54 21.41
C ASN A 140 -25.85 -23.05 21.49
N PRO A 141 -25.51 -22.13 22.41
CA PRO A 141 -24.14 -21.67 22.62
C PRO A 141 -23.36 -22.53 23.62
N VAL A 142 -22.06 -22.72 23.39
CA VAL A 142 -21.10 -23.37 24.31
C VAL A 142 -20.27 -22.29 25.01
N PRO A 143 -20.09 -22.30 26.35
CA PRO A 143 -19.30 -21.28 27.03
C PRO A 143 -17.92 -21.75 27.53
N SER A 144 -17.06 -20.74 27.70
CA SER A 144 -15.97 -20.56 28.69
C SER A 144 -14.56 -21.11 28.42
N LYS A 145 -13.59 -20.18 28.49
CA LYS A 145 -12.51 -20.14 29.50
C LYS A 145 -11.87 -18.75 29.56
N PRO A 146 -11.60 -18.17 30.76
CA PRO A 146 -10.86 -16.92 30.90
C PRO A 146 -9.35 -17.19 30.96
N LEU A 147 -8.54 -16.29 30.39
CA LEU A 147 -7.09 -16.26 30.61
C LEU A 147 -6.74 -15.17 31.63
N VAL A 148 -5.85 -15.55 32.53
CA VAL A 148 -5.43 -14.87 33.75
C VAL A 148 -4.37 -13.80 33.45
N PHE A 149 -4.46 -12.67 34.15
CA PHE A 149 -3.51 -11.56 34.15
C PHE A 149 -2.19 -11.92 34.84
N GLY A 150 -1.08 -11.33 34.38
CA GLY A 150 0.19 -11.27 35.09
C GLY A 150 0.93 -9.96 34.80
N THR A 151 1.15 -9.18 35.85
CA THR A 151 1.96 -7.96 35.94
C THR A 151 3.46 -8.28 35.89
N ASN A 152 4.27 -7.41 35.29
CA ASN A 152 5.62 -7.10 35.78
C ASN A 152 6.03 -5.68 35.37
N GLU A 153 6.25 -4.86 36.40
CA GLU A 153 6.90 -3.55 36.33
C GLU A 153 8.34 -3.71 35.84
N VAL A 154 8.81 -2.79 34.99
CA VAL A 154 10.24 -2.59 34.76
C VAL A 154 10.55 -1.12 34.99
N ALA A 155 11.48 -0.91 35.93
CA ALA A 155 11.92 0.37 36.43
C ALA A 155 12.53 1.27 35.35
N SER A 156 12.17 2.55 35.40
CA SER A 156 12.70 3.61 34.55
C SER A 156 14.16 3.93 34.92
N ALA A 157 15.09 3.57 34.03
CA ALA A 157 16.43 4.17 34.03
C ALA A 157 16.40 5.41 33.12
N SER A 158 16.60 6.59 33.70
CA SER A 158 16.71 7.86 32.97
C SER A 158 18.03 7.92 32.18
N VAL A 159 17.94 7.95 30.85
CA VAL A 159 19.09 8.19 29.96
C VAL A 159 19.24 9.69 29.73
N THR A 160 20.45 10.20 29.95
CA THR A 160 20.84 11.60 29.70
C THR A 160 20.84 11.89 28.20
N CYS A 161 19.99 12.81 27.74
CA CYS A 161 19.89 13.20 26.34
C CYS A 161 21.02 14.18 25.96
N ILE A 162 21.73 13.87 24.87
CA ILE A 162 22.60 14.80 24.14
C ILE A 162 21.71 15.85 23.45
N PRO A 163 22.07 17.15 23.42
CA PRO A 163 21.27 18.18 22.75
C PRO A 163 21.07 17.84 21.26
N PRO A 164 19.88 18.08 20.70
CA PRO A 164 19.57 17.72 19.32
C PRO A 164 20.44 18.51 18.35
N GLU A 165 21.22 17.80 17.53
CA GLU A 165 21.79 18.39 16.33
C GLU A 165 20.63 18.83 15.42
N GLU A 166 20.72 20.05 14.89
CA GLU A 166 19.77 20.56 13.90
C GLU A 166 19.62 19.51 12.79
N ASN A 167 18.39 19.01 12.60
CA ASN A 167 18.07 17.95 11.64
C ASN A 167 18.20 18.49 10.20
N LEU A 168 19.44 18.73 9.77
CA LEU A 168 19.76 19.15 8.42
C LEU A 168 19.65 17.92 7.52
N PHE A 169 18.63 17.89 6.68
CA PHE A 169 18.38 16.75 5.80
C PHE A 169 19.34 16.84 4.61
N ARG A 170 20.04 15.73 4.31
CA ARG A 170 20.94 15.64 3.17
C ARG A 170 20.24 14.94 2.02
N LEU A 171 19.92 15.67 0.95
CA LEU A 171 19.37 15.10 -0.27
C LEU A 171 20.50 14.85 -1.27
N TYR A 172 20.65 13.61 -1.73
CA TYR A 172 21.60 13.27 -2.78
C TYR A 172 20.85 13.13 -4.10
N VAL A 173 21.25 13.92 -5.10
CA VAL A 173 20.62 13.93 -6.42
C VAL A 173 21.66 13.62 -7.47
N THR A 174 21.37 12.66 -8.33
CA THR A 174 22.32 12.10 -9.30
C THR A 174 21.77 12.24 -10.72
N ARG A 175 22.61 11.96 -11.73
CA ARG A 175 22.25 12.00 -13.16
C ARG A 175 21.99 13.41 -13.71
N PHE A 176 22.71 14.40 -13.23
CA PHE A 176 22.77 15.70 -13.91
C PHE A 176 23.79 15.67 -15.04
N ALA A 177 23.53 16.45 -16.09
CA ALA A 177 24.49 16.62 -17.16
C ALA A 177 25.77 17.30 -16.64
N ASN A 178 26.88 17.00 -17.29
CA ASN A 178 28.21 17.53 -16.93
C ASN A 178 28.36 19.06 -16.99
N HIS A 179 27.42 19.75 -17.66
CA HIS A 179 27.36 21.20 -17.76
C HIS A 179 26.38 21.85 -16.78
N THR A 180 25.72 21.07 -15.92
CA THR A 180 24.78 21.61 -14.94
C THR A 180 25.54 22.37 -13.85
N THR A 181 25.14 23.61 -13.59
CA THR A 181 25.76 24.46 -12.55
C THR A 181 25.05 24.33 -11.21
N ALA A 182 25.75 24.66 -10.12
CA ALA A 182 25.17 24.65 -8.77
C ALA A 182 23.92 25.53 -8.66
N THR A 183 23.90 26.67 -9.36
CA THR A 183 22.76 27.60 -9.41
C THR A 183 21.51 27.01 -10.08
N GLN A 184 21.69 26.16 -11.10
CA GLN A 184 20.56 25.48 -11.76
C GLN A 184 19.96 24.41 -10.85
N VAL A 185 20.81 23.65 -10.14
CA VAL A 185 20.36 22.65 -9.17
C VAL A 185 19.67 23.33 -7.98
N GLU A 186 20.22 24.42 -7.48
CA GLU A 186 19.61 25.21 -6.39
C GLU A 186 18.23 25.73 -6.78
N GLY A 187 18.09 26.31 -7.97
CA GLY A 187 16.80 26.79 -8.49
C GLY A 187 15.77 25.66 -8.66
N LEU A 188 16.19 24.50 -9.16
CA LEU A 188 15.33 23.32 -9.30
C LEU A 188 14.79 22.86 -7.93
N VAL A 189 15.67 22.80 -6.93
CA VAL A 189 15.33 22.34 -5.58
C VAL A 189 14.44 23.34 -4.86
N LYS A 190 14.73 24.63 -4.95
CA LYS A 190 13.89 25.70 -4.39
C LYS A 190 12.49 25.71 -5.00
N ASN A 191 12.39 25.54 -6.32
CA ASN A 191 11.10 25.45 -7.01
C ASN A 191 10.30 24.22 -6.60
N ALA A 192 10.96 23.08 -6.36
CA ALA A 192 10.31 21.83 -6.01
C ALA A 192 9.83 21.77 -4.54
N ILE A 193 10.59 22.38 -3.62
CA ILE A 193 10.30 22.34 -2.17
C ILE A 193 9.37 23.50 -1.75
N GLY A 194 9.28 24.57 -2.55
CA GLY A 194 8.38 25.70 -2.30
C GLY A 194 8.77 26.55 -1.08
N GLN A 195 10.01 26.41 -0.59
CA GLN A 195 10.55 27.16 0.54
C GLN A 195 11.79 27.97 0.15
N ASN A 196 11.92 29.15 0.76
CA ASN A 196 13.05 30.08 0.61
C ASN A 196 14.20 29.75 1.58
N GLU A 197 14.34 28.49 1.98
CA GLU A 197 15.38 28.06 2.91
C GLU A 197 16.77 28.05 2.24
N LEU A 198 17.81 28.15 3.08
CA LEU A 198 19.22 28.18 2.67
C LEU A 198 19.65 26.80 2.19
N VAL A 199 19.40 26.50 0.91
CA VAL A 199 19.85 25.25 0.28
C VAL A 199 21.34 25.32 0.00
N GLN A 200 22.15 24.55 0.72
CA GLN A 200 23.58 24.44 0.41
C GLN A 200 23.80 23.34 -0.64
N VAL A 201 24.23 23.73 -1.84
CA VAL A 201 24.47 22.81 -2.96
C VAL A 201 25.97 22.52 -3.12
N THR A 202 26.35 21.24 -3.05
CA THR A 202 27.75 20.79 -3.21
C THR A 202 27.86 19.76 -4.34
N ALA A 203 28.73 20.01 -5.31
CA ALA A 203 29.03 19.04 -6.37
C ALA A 203 29.88 17.89 -5.80
N LEU A 204 29.44 16.66 -6.02
CA LEU A 204 30.16 15.45 -5.62
C LEU A 204 31.08 15.02 -6.77
N VAL A 205 32.26 15.65 -6.84
CA VAL A 205 33.31 15.29 -7.80
C VAL A 205 34.54 14.79 -7.04
N LYS A 206 35.11 13.67 -7.49
CA LYS A 206 36.35 13.14 -6.91
C LYS A 206 37.47 14.16 -7.10
N LYS A 207 38.24 14.42 -6.03
CA LYS A 207 39.39 15.35 -6.09
C LYS A 207 40.33 14.96 -7.24
N GLY A 208 40.64 15.92 -8.11
CA GLY A 208 41.53 15.73 -9.26
C GLY A 208 40.86 15.22 -10.55
N VAL A 209 39.53 15.06 -10.58
CA VAL A 209 38.78 14.72 -11.79
C VAL A 209 38.07 15.97 -12.31
N ASP A 210 38.22 16.25 -13.61
CA ASP A 210 37.51 17.33 -14.27
C ASP A 210 36.02 16.98 -14.42
N PRO A 211 35.08 17.79 -13.88
CA PRO A 211 33.64 17.57 -13.98
C PRO A 211 33.12 17.31 -15.40
N LEU A 212 33.79 17.87 -16.43
CA LEU A 212 33.38 17.73 -17.84
C LEU A 212 33.64 16.34 -18.41
N THR A 213 34.56 15.58 -17.80
CA THR A 213 34.91 14.21 -18.24
C THR A 213 33.97 13.15 -17.69
N LEU A 214 33.09 13.51 -16.76
CA LEU A 214 32.13 12.58 -16.16
C LEU A 214 30.86 12.50 -17.02
N PRO A 215 30.31 11.29 -17.25
CA PRO A 215 29.07 11.13 -18.02
C PRO A 215 27.86 11.74 -17.29
N ASN A 216 27.92 11.81 -15.96
CA ASN A 216 26.91 12.41 -15.11
C ASN A 216 27.54 13.01 -13.85
N LEU A 217 26.96 14.09 -13.35
CA LEU A 217 27.30 14.70 -12.07
C LEU A 217 26.30 14.32 -10.98
N ALA A 218 26.82 14.16 -9.77
CA ALA A 218 26.06 13.97 -8.55
C ALA A 218 26.20 15.20 -7.66
N TRP A 219 25.14 15.53 -6.94
CA TRP A 219 25.04 16.70 -6.09
C TRP A 219 24.51 16.31 -4.72
N GLN A 220 25.09 16.91 -3.69
CA GLN A 220 24.61 16.83 -2.33
C GLN A 220 23.99 18.17 -1.96
N LEU A 221 22.78 18.12 -1.44
CA LEU A 221 22.03 19.26 -0.97
C LEU A 221 21.88 19.15 0.54
N ARG A 222 22.10 20.25 1.24
CA ARG A 222 21.79 20.39 2.66
C ARG A 222 20.62 21.36 2.80
N LEU A 223 19.53 20.85 3.37
CA LEU A 223 18.32 21.58 3.71
C LEU A 223 18.31 21.74 5.24
#